data_AF-A0A816DCX0-F1
#
_entry.id   AF-A0A816DCX0-F1
#
_cell.length_a   1.000
_cell.length_b   1.000
_cell.length_c   1.000
_cell.angle_alpha   90.00
_cell.angle_beta   90.00
_cell.angle_gamma   90.00
#
_symmetry.space_group_name_H-M   'P 1'
#
loop_
_entity.id
_entity.type
_entity.pdbx_description
1 polymer ?
#
loop_
_entity_poly.entity_id
_entity_poly.type
_entity_poly.pdbx_seq_one_letter_code
_entity_poly.pdbx_strand_id
1 'polypeptide(L)'
;MTKRISFVRGFRVPKEKDINEALGNDASFSNEFKRSFNSLPHPTSDLDWLANYKEKGQTYKRFLNQCPFVNNNSSSQKYIYLTLLDNDNRLSLLNIDRLIDYTQKFFQMEIKLLPLFTNFNWNEKKKTWICTMKSKNDSIKDITLRTRYNSTSEHSQICVHNILNLLKTSLPNDARCLVAITLHDLYSDESDLFIAGLCYGNRSVAIFSFFRYDPRLEFSEEFWYDWKIKKIKTKLMSTIILLRSCRLLTHEIGHLLGIDHCIYYACLMNGSGHLEEDFSQPLFLCPIDLRKLLQLTNFDFIERYEQLLDFCIENQFKDEINILKKRIEILKNDKTMIQTKKNKDFDYELQQKSKRLKKK
;
A
#
# COMPACT_ATOMS: atom_id res chain seq x y z
N MET A 1 -18.14 23.98 20.83
CA MET A 1 -17.24 24.16 19.66
C MET A 1 -16.11 23.16 19.81
N THR A 2 -16.01 22.15 18.96
CA THR A 2 -14.86 21.24 18.94
C THR A 2 -13.62 22.06 18.59
N LYS A 3 -12.58 21.96 19.43
CA LYS A 3 -11.31 22.66 19.25
C LYS A 3 -10.72 22.21 17.91
N ARG A 4 -10.50 23.15 16.98
CA ARG A 4 -9.87 22.84 15.69
C ARG A 4 -8.42 22.47 15.94
N ILE A 5 -8.05 21.23 15.63
CA ILE A 5 -6.66 20.77 15.74
C ILE A 5 -5.84 21.44 14.65
N SER A 6 -4.67 21.95 15.02
CA SER A 6 -3.75 22.61 14.09
C SER A 6 -2.73 21.62 13.56
N PHE A 7 -2.25 21.85 12.34
CA PHE A 7 -1.01 21.24 11.88
C PHE A 7 0.16 21.55 12.83
N VAL A 8 1.16 20.68 12.84
CA VAL A 8 2.40 20.87 13.58
C VAL A 8 3.03 22.23 13.27
N ARG A 9 3.65 22.84 14.29
CA ARG A 9 4.27 24.15 14.16
C ARG A 9 5.25 24.19 12.98
N GLY A 10 5.00 25.14 12.08
CA GLY A 10 5.87 25.40 10.92
C GLY A 10 5.62 24.49 9.71
N PHE A 11 4.63 23.60 9.75
CA PHE A 11 4.05 23.02 8.55
C PHE A 11 3.15 24.04 7.85
N ARG A 12 3.25 24.13 6.53
CA ARG A 12 2.40 24.98 5.69
C ARG A 12 1.66 24.08 4.71
N VAL A 13 0.33 24.12 4.73
CA VAL A 13 -0.49 23.44 3.73
C VAL A 13 -0.09 23.91 2.33
N PRO A 14 0.27 23.00 1.40
CA PRO A 14 0.63 23.38 0.04
C PRO A 14 -0.49 24.14 -0.66
N LYS A 15 -0.14 25.25 -1.30
CA LYS A 15 -1.04 26.03 -2.17
C LYS A 15 -1.01 25.45 -3.58
N GLU A 16 -1.94 25.88 -4.42
CA GLU A 16 -2.02 25.44 -5.83
C GLU A 16 -0.69 25.61 -6.59
N LYS A 17 0.07 26.69 -6.33
CA LYS A 17 1.41 26.88 -6.90
C LYS A 17 2.38 25.77 -6.49
N ASP A 18 2.41 25.42 -5.21
CA ASP A 18 3.29 24.36 -4.67
C ASP A 18 2.89 22.99 -5.24
N ILE A 19 1.58 22.74 -5.39
CA ILE A 19 1.03 21.51 -5.96
C ILE A 19 1.41 21.39 -7.45
N ASN A 20 1.27 22.46 -8.23
CA ASN A 20 1.66 22.47 -9.64
C ASN A 20 3.19 22.30 -9.80
N GLU A 21 3.99 22.92 -8.94
CA GLU A 21 5.44 22.73 -8.91
C GLU A 21 5.82 21.28 -8.53
N ALA A 22 5.13 20.71 -7.54
CA ALA A 22 5.36 19.34 -7.10
C ALA A 22 4.95 18.31 -8.15
N LEU A 23 3.86 18.56 -8.88
CA LEU A 23 3.45 17.76 -10.02
C LEU A 23 4.47 17.87 -11.16
N GLY A 24 5.03 19.07 -11.39
CA GLY A 24 5.92 19.40 -12.50
C GLY A 24 5.15 19.76 -13.79
N ASN A 25 5.87 20.11 -14.86
CA ASN A 25 5.31 20.54 -16.15
C ASN A 25 4.65 19.39 -16.95
N ASP A 26 3.83 18.55 -16.32
CA ASP A 26 3.05 17.57 -17.08
C ASP A 26 1.77 18.16 -17.66
N ALA A 27 1.60 17.96 -18.97
CA ALA A 27 0.30 18.05 -19.63
C ALA A 27 -0.53 16.76 -19.44
N SER A 28 0.03 15.71 -18.80
CA SER A 28 -0.64 14.41 -18.66
C SER A 28 -1.95 14.46 -17.88
N PHE A 29 -2.22 15.48 -17.06
CA PHE A 29 -3.49 15.60 -16.32
C PHE A 29 -4.19 16.93 -16.59
N SER A 30 -5.41 16.89 -17.11
CA SER A 30 -6.23 18.09 -17.23
C SER A 30 -6.58 18.69 -15.88
N ASN A 31 -6.92 19.98 -15.92
CA ASN A 31 -7.38 20.69 -14.73
C ASN A 31 -8.66 20.08 -14.16
N GLU A 32 -9.55 19.56 -15.00
CA GLU A 32 -10.76 18.88 -14.57
C GLU A 32 -10.43 17.59 -13.79
N PHE A 33 -9.52 16.77 -14.33
CA PHE A 33 -9.08 15.58 -13.63
C PHE A 33 -8.44 15.91 -12.28
N LYS A 34 -7.55 16.90 -12.20
CA LYS A 34 -6.93 17.36 -10.94
C LYS A 34 -7.94 17.84 -9.92
N ARG A 35 -9.03 18.49 -10.34
CA ARG A 35 -10.12 18.96 -9.46
C ARG A 35 -11.00 17.82 -8.91
N SER A 36 -10.90 16.61 -9.47
CA SER A 36 -11.61 15.42 -8.95
C SER A 36 -10.97 14.81 -7.68
N PHE A 37 -9.87 15.38 -7.19
CA PHE A 37 -9.17 14.94 -5.99
C PHE A 37 -9.41 15.90 -4.84
N ASN A 38 -9.61 15.34 -3.64
CA ASN A 38 -9.82 16.12 -2.43
C ASN A 38 -8.51 16.76 -1.97
N SER A 39 -8.59 17.98 -1.43
CA SER A 39 -7.46 18.65 -0.80
C SER A 39 -6.94 17.87 0.41
N LEU A 40 -5.72 18.16 0.84
CA LEU A 40 -5.13 17.58 2.05
C LEU A 40 -6.11 17.76 3.25
N PRO A 41 -6.47 16.67 3.96
CA PRO A 41 -7.34 16.78 5.12
C PRO A 41 -6.69 17.61 6.23
N HIS A 42 -7.53 18.29 7.02
CA HIS A 42 -7.07 18.91 8.25
C HIS A 42 -7.01 17.87 9.37
N PRO A 43 -6.05 17.99 10.30
CA PRO A 43 -6.06 17.18 11.51
C PRO A 43 -7.38 17.30 12.28
N THR A 44 -7.86 16.15 12.72
CA THR A 44 -9.05 15.94 13.55
C THR A 44 -8.69 15.48 14.96
N SER A 45 -7.49 14.92 15.16
CA SER A 45 -6.95 14.50 16.45
C SER A 45 -5.56 15.10 16.69
N ASP A 46 -5.20 15.36 17.96
CA ASP A 46 -3.84 15.76 18.35
C ASP A 46 -2.82 14.62 18.10
N LEU A 47 -3.28 13.39 17.85
CA LEU A 47 -2.46 12.23 17.48
C LEU A 47 -2.28 12.08 15.96
N ASP A 48 -2.98 12.87 15.15
CA ASP A 48 -2.86 12.80 13.69
C ASP A 48 -1.42 13.10 13.26
N TRP A 49 -1.00 12.46 12.17
CA TRP A 49 0.39 12.51 11.72
C TRP A 49 0.86 13.94 11.48
N LEU A 50 0.11 14.74 10.74
CA LEU A 50 0.49 16.12 10.44
C LEU A 50 0.22 17.11 11.58
N ALA A 51 -0.39 16.68 12.69
CA ALA A 51 -0.40 17.45 13.94
C ALA A 51 0.95 17.35 14.68
N ASN A 52 1.71 16.27 14.44
CA ASN A 52 2.94 15.95 15.16
C ASN A 52 4.22 16.02 14.30
N TYR A 53 4.12 15.70 13.01
CA TYR A 53 5.28 15.52 12.12
C TYR A 53 5.33 16.55 11.01
N LYS A 54 6.43 17.30 10.95
CA LYS A 54 6.66 18.30 9.91
C LYS A 54 7.21 17.63 8.65
N GLU A 55 6.28 17.13 7.86
CA GLU A 55 6.54 16.53 6.56
C GLU A 55 6.97 17.56 5.51
N LYS A 56 7.98 17.19 4.70
CA LYS A 56 8.40 17.99 3.53
C LYS A 56 7.66 17.57 2.26
N GLY A 57 7.10 16.36 2.25
CA GLY A 57 6.62 15.68 1.05
C GLY A 57 7.72 15.42 0.02
N GLN A 58 7.29 14.85 -1.10
CA GLN A 58 8.16 14.49 -2.21
C GLN A 58 7.53 14.95 -3.53
N THR A 59 8.21 15.87 -4.23
CA THR A 59 7.81 16.30 -5.57
C THR A 59 8.14 15.21 -6.59
N TYR A 60 7.51 15.26 -7.77
CA TYR A 60 7.86 14.36 -8.88
C TYR A 60 9.33 14.51 -9.29
N LYS A 61 9.85 15.74 -9.39
CA LYS A 61 11.28 15.98 -9.66
C LYS A 61 12.19 15.31 -8.63
N ARG A 62 11.84 15.42 -7.34
CA ARG A 62 12.61 14.79 -6.26
C ARG A 62 12.53 13.27 -6.33
N PHE A 63 11.35 12.72 -6.63
CA PHE A 63 11.16 11.29 -6.86
C PHE A 63 12.06 10.76 -7.98
N LEU A 64 12.14 11.44 -9.13
CA LEU A 64 13.03 11.03 -10.22
C LEU A 64 14.50 10.93 -9.77
N ASN A 65 14.94 11.84 -8.91
CA ASN A 65 16.32 11.86 -8.41
C ASN A 65 16.59 10.82 -7.31
N GLN A 66 15.57 10.41 -6.57
CA GLN A 66 15.73 9.57 -5.37
C GLN A 66 15.33 8.12 -5.60
N CYS A 67 14.40 7.85 -6.52
CA CYS A 67 13.88 6.52 -6.75
C CYS A 67 14.95 5.64 -7.42
N PRO A 68 15.36 4.52 -6.79
CA PRO A 68 16.39 3.65 -7.34
C PRO A 68 15.97 2.98 -8.65
N PHE A 69 14.66 2.79 -8.87
CA PHE A 69 14.12 2.12 -10.06
C PHE A 69 13.96 3.05 -11.27
N VAL A 70 14.09 4.37 -11.09
CA VAL A 70 14.06 5.34 -12.20
C VAL A 70 15.44 5.48 -12.83
N ASN A 71 16.48 5.58 -12.00
CA ASN A 71 17.84 5.86 -12.47
C ASN A 71 18.64 4.59 -12.81
N ASN A 72 18.28 3.43 -12.24
CA ASN A 72 18.89 2.17 -12.63
C ASN A 72 18.16 1.57 -13.82
N ASN A 73 18.80 1.61 -15.00
CA ASN A 73 18.38 0.90 -16.22
C ASN A 73 18.37 -0.65 -16.09
N SER A 74 18.39 -1.21 -14.87
CA SER A 74 18.32 -2.65 -14.67
C SER A 74 16.90 -3.13 -14.95
N SER A 75 16.66 -3.46 -16.21
CA SER A 75 15.46 -4.17 -16.70
C SER A 75 15.27 -5.55 -16.07
N SER A 76 16.16 -6.00 -15.19
CA SER A 76 16.13 -7.27 -14.50
C SER A 76 15.10 -7.33 -13.36
N GLN A 77 14.84 -6.22 -12.66
CA GLN A 77 13.93 -6.18 -11.51
C GLN A 77 12.49 -5.86 -11.96
N LYS A 78 11.67 -6.90 -12.09
CA LYS A 78 10.35 -6.84 -12.75
C LYS A 78 9.19 -7.12 -11.81
N TYR A 79 9.43 -7.85 -10.72
CA TYR A 79 8.35 -8.42 -9.92
C TYR A 79 8.31 -7.84 -8.52
N ILE A 80 7.12 -7.78 -7.95
CA ILE A 80 6.95 -7.61 -6.50
C ILE A 80 6.65 -8.99 -5.95
N TYR A 81 7.40 -9.41 -4.94
CA TYR A 81 7.19 -10.69 -4.29
C TYR A 81 6.41 -10.50 -3.00
N LEU A 82 5.41 -11.34 -2.79
CA LEU A 82 4.71 -11.48 -1.51
C LEU A 82 5.05 -12.83 -0.88
N THR A 83 5.20 -12.85 0.43
CA THR A 83 5.33 -14.08 1.21
C THR A 83 4.41 -14.01 2.42
N LEU A 84 3.85 -15.14 2.82
CA LEU A 84 3.04 -15.25 4.02
C LEU A 84 3.92 -15.81 5.12
N LEU A 85 3.95 -15.14 6.28
CA LEU A 85 4.72 -15.61 7.43
C LEU A 85 4.12 -16.88 8.05
N ASP A 86 2.80 -16.99 8.00
CA ASP A 86 2.00 -18.04 8.59
C ASP A 86 0.97 -18.56 7.58
N ASN A 87 0.45 -19.76 7.83
CA ASN A 87 -0.75 -20.30 7.17
C ASN A 87 -1.94 -20.21 8.14
N ASP A 88 -2.11 -19.07 8.80
CA ASP A 88 -3.20 -18.90 9.75
C ASP A 88 -4.56 -19.04 9.05
N ASN A 89 -5.46 -19.85 9.61
CA ASN A 89 -6.81 -20.02 9.08
C ASN A 89 -7.58 -18.68 8.97
N ARG A 90 -7.22 -17.67 9.77
CA ARG A 90 -7.74 -16.30 9.70
C ARG A 90 -7.36 -15.59 8.39
N LEU A 91 -6.32 -16.02 7.67
CA LEU A 91 -6.00 -15.52 6.32
C LEU A 91 -7.12 -15.79 5.32
N SER A 92 -7.97 -16.79 5.57
CA SER A 92 -9.19 -16.98 4.76
C SER A 92 -10.12 -15.75 4.81
N LEU A 93 -10.09 -14.97 5.89
CA LEU A 93 -10.86 -13.71 6.00
C LEU A 93 -10.29 -12.60 5.11
N LEU A 94 -8.98 -12.65 4.85
CA LEU A 94 -8.26 -11.66 4.05
C LEU A 94 -8.37 -11.94 2.55
N ASN A 95 -8.57 -13.20 2.15
CA ASN A 95 -8.57 -13.67 0.77
C ASN A 95 -7.33 -13.16 0.00
N ILE A 96 -6.20 -13.83 0.22
CA ILE A 96 -4.89 -13.48 -0.35
C ILE A 96 -4.94 -13.33 -1.87
N ASP A 97 -5.72 -14.16 -2.58
CA ASP A 97 -5.85 -14.07 -4.03
C ASP A 97 -6.47 -12.73 -4.46
N ARG A 98 -7.45 -12.21 -3.72
CA ARG A 98 -8.03 -10.89 -3.97
C ARG A 98 -7.06 -9.77 -3.65
N LEU A 99 -6.27 -9.92 -2.59
CA LEU A 99 -5.24 -8.94 -2.24
C LEU A 99 -4.14 -8.87 -3.32
N ILE A 100 -3.71 -10.03 -3.85
CA ILE A 100 -2.79 -10.12 -4.98
C ILE A 100 -3.39 -9.48 -6.22
N ASP A 101 -4.63 -9.84 -6.58
CA ASP A 101 -5.30 -9.30 -7.76
C ASP A 101 -5.43 -7.77 -7.71
N TYR A 102 -5.85 -7.24 -6.56
CA TYR A 102 -5.88 -5.80 -6.34
C TYR A 102 -4.51 -5.16 -6.52
N THR A 103 -3.48 -5.73 -5.90
CA THR A 103 -2.13 -5.17 -5.91
C THR A 103 -1.55 -5.17 -7.33
N GLN A 104 -1.80 -6.23 -8.12
CA GLN A 104 -1.45 -6.28 -9.53
C GLN A 104 -2.13 -5.18 -10.34
N LYS A 105 -3.46 -5.04 -10.21
CA LYS A 105 -4.24 -3.98 -10.86
C LYS A 105 -3.79 -2.60 -10.42
N PHE A 106 -3.40 -2.44 -9.15
CA PHE A 106 -2.98 -1.17 -8.60
C PHE A 106 -1.62 -0.73 -9.14
N PHE A 107 -0.61 -1.59 -9.08
CA PHE A 107 0.73 -1.21 -9.53
C PHE A 107 0.95 -1.40 -11.03
N GLN A 108 0.06 -2.15 -11.69
CA GLN A 108 0.24 -2.60 -13.08
C GLN A 108 1.55 -3.40 -13.21
N MET A 109 1.78 -4.26 -12.22
CA MET A 109 2.97 -5.10 -12.07
C MET A 109 2.55 -6.50 -11.68
N GLU A 110 3.27 -7.51 -12.17
CA GLU A 110 3.06 -8.89 -11.76
C GLU A 110 3.53 -9.11 -10.31
N ILE A 111 2.65 -9.74 -9.52
CA ILE A 111 2.92 -10.11 -8.13
C ILE A 111 3.18 -11.62 -8.09
N LYS A 112 4.29 -12.02 -7.45
CA LYS A 112 4.66 -13.43 -7.28
C LYS A 112 4.61 -13.85 -5.82
N LEU A 113 3.95 -14.98 -5.54
CA LEU A 113 4.04 -15.60 -4.24
C LEU A 113 5.35 -16.37 -4.08
N LEU A 114 6.04 -16.13 -2.97
CA LEU A 114 7.27 -16.83 -2.59
C LEU A 114 7.04 -17.55 -1.26
N PRO A 115 6.83 -18.88 -1.25
CA PRO A 115 6.62 -19.63 -0.01
C PRO A 115 7.94 -19.82 0.74
N LEU A 116 8.33 -18.81 1.52
CA LEU A 116 9.58 -18.82 2.30
C LEU A 116 9.43 -19.57 3.62
N PHE A 117 8.28 -19.41 4.27
CA PHE A 117 7.99 -19.98 5.57
C PHE A 117 7.13 -21.22 5.37
N THR A 118 7.60 -22.37 5.86
CA THR A 118 6.91 -23.66 5.73
C THR A 118 6.12 -24.02 6.98
N ASN A 119 6.50 -23.46 8.12
CA ASN A 119 5.85 -23.73 9.39
C ASN A 119 5.96 -22.50 10.31
N PHE A 120 4.96 -22.32 11.18
CA PHE A 120 4.90 -21.22 12.12
C PHE A 120 4.17 -21.67 13.38
N ASN A 121 4.89 -21.83 14.49
CA ASN A 121 4.34 -22.43 15.71
C ASN A 121 4.73 -21.65 16.96
N TRP A 122 3.82 -21.69 17.94
CA TRP A 122 4.06 -21.17 19.27
C TRP A 122 4.86 -22.16 20.12
N ASN A 123 5.90 -21.68 20.79
CA ASN A 123 6.64 -22.45 21.79
C ASN A 123 6.16 -22.09 23.20
N GLU A 124 5.37 -22.97 23.81
CA GLU A 124 4.79 -22.73 25.14
C GLU A 124 5.83 -22.54 26.24
N LYS A 125 6.95 -23.27 26.21
CA LYS A 125 7.99 -23.21 27.25
C LYS A 125 8.73 -21.88 27.22
N LYS A 126 9.01 -21.36 26.02
CA LYS A 126 9.76 -20.12 25.81
C LYS A 126 8.87 -18.90 25.59
N LYS A 127 7.55 -19.09 25.50
CA LYS A 127 6.55 -18.05 25.19
C LYS A 127 6.96 -17.20 23.98
N THR A 128 7.32 -17.87 22.90
CA THR A 128 7.88 -17.24 21.70
C THR A 128 7.43 -17.97 20.44
N TRP A 129 7.37 -17.24 19.33
CA TRP A 129 7.10 -17.81 18.01
C TRP A 129 8.36 -18.45 17.41
N ILE A 130 8.17 -19.57 16.71
CA ILE A 130 9.20 -20.24 15.92
C ILE A 130 8.67 -20.33 14.48
N CYS A 131 9.43 -19.79 13.54
CA CYS A 131 9.18 -20.00 12.12
C CYS A 131 10.21 -20.97 11.53
N THR A 132 9.75 -21.83 10.65
CA THR A 132 10.60 -22.70 9.85
C THR A 132 10.73 -22.08 8.46
N MET A 133 11.95 -21.76 8.05
CA MET A 133 12.22 -21.13 6.76
C MET A 133 12.99 -22.09 5.84
N LYS A 134 12.59 -22.11 4.57
CA LYS A 134 13.31 -22.80 3.50
C LYS A 134 14.35 -21.85 2.90
N SER A 135 15.62 -22.24 2.95
CA SER A 135 16.71 -21.45 2.36
C SER A 135 16.77 -21.62 0.84
N LYS A 136 17.59 -20.79 0.18
CA LYS A 136 17.87 -20.91 -1.26
C LYS A 136 18.49 -22.26 -1.66
N ASN A 137 19.12 -22.97 -0.72
CA ASN A 137 19.75 -24.27 -0.96
C ASN A 137 18.84 -25.44 -0.54
N ASP A 138 17.53 -25.20 -0.44
CA ASP A 138 16.51 -26.13 0.04
C ASP A 138 16.70 -26.63 1.49
N SER A 139 17.69 -26.10 2.23
CA SER A 139 17.85 -26.42 3.65
C SER A 139 16.74 -25.75 4.48
N ILE A 140 16.23 -26.50 5.44
CA ILE A 140 15.16 -26.06 6.32
C ILE A 140 15.78 -25.66 7.66
N LYS A 141 15.42 -24.49 8.18
CA LYS A 141 15.92 -24.00 9.47
C LYS A 141 14.80 -23.43 10.33
N ASP A 142 14.76 -23.88 11.58
CA ASP A 142 13.92 -23.31 12.62
C ASP A 142 14.58 -22.07 13.22
N ILE A 143 13.81 -21.00 13.34
CA ILE A 143 14.26 -19.71 13.81
C ILE A 143 13.30 -19.25 14.89
N THR A 144 13.85 -19.06 16.09
CA THR A 144 13.13 -18.42 17.19
C THR A 144 13.04 -16.92 16.94
N LEU A 145 11.81 -16.40 16.87
CA LEU A 145 11.54 -14.98 16.64
C LEU A 145 11.47 -14.24 17.97
N ARG A 146 12.16 -13.10 18.10
CA ARG A 146 12.04 -12.26 19.30
C ARG A 146 10.58 -11.84 19.46
N THR A 147 10.02 -12.17 20.61
CA THR A 147 8.60 -12.03 20.91
C THR A 147 8.45 -11.37 22.27
N ARG A 148 7.48 -10.45 22.41
CA ARG A 148 6.98 -10.03 23.72
C ARG A 148 5.60 -10.65 23.95
N TYR A 149 5.33 -11.08 25.18
CA TYR A 149 4.13 -11.84 25.53
C TYR A 149 3.59 -11.38 26.89
N ASN A 150 2.27 -11.20 26.96
CA ASN A 150 1.57 -10.92 28.20
C ASN A 150 0.73 -12.14 28.58
N SER A 151 0.96 -12.68 29.78
CA SER A 151 0.28 -13.89 30.26
C SER A 151 -1.18 -13.67 30.64
N THR A 152 -1.58 -12.43 30.96
CA THR A 152 -2.94 -12.12 31.41
C THR A 152 -3.91 -12.00 30.25
N SER A 153 -3.51 -11.32 29.18
CA SER A 153 -4.32 -11.20 27.95
C SER A 153 -4.02 -12.27 26.91
N GLU A 154 -3.01 -13.12 27.17
CA GLU A 154 -2.45 -14.08 26.22
C GLU A 154 -1.98 -13.44 24.89
N HIS A 155 -1.76 -12.13 24.89
CA HIS A 155 -1.36 -11.40 23.69
C HIS A 155 0.15 -11.55 23.44
N SER A 156 0.51 -11.67 22.16
CA SER A 156 1.91 -11.69 21.75
C SER A 156 2.15 -10.73 20.58
N GLN A 157 3.34 -10.14 20.56
CA GLN A 157 3.84 -9.33 19.46
C GLN A 157 5.22 -9.82 19.02
N ILE A 158 5.45 -9.81 17.70
CA ILE A 158 6.69 -10.26 17.08
C ILE A 158 7.54 -9.05 16.71
N CYS A 159 8.85 -9.12 17.01
CA CYS A 159 9.79 -8.10 16.61
C CYS A 159 10.07 -8.20 15.10
N VAL A 160 9.83 -7.12 14.38
CA VAL A 160 9.98 -7.09 12.91
C VAL A 160 11.42 -7.34 12.43
N HIS A 161 12.42 -6.96 13.23
CA HIS A 161 13.82 -6.99 12.82
C HIS A 161 14.34 -8.40 12.52
N ASN A 162 13.87 -9.43 13.24
CA ASN A 162 14.25 -10.82 12.94
C ASN A 162 13.77 -11.21 11.54
N ILE A 163 12.52 -10.93 11.20
CA ILE A 163 11.92 -11.34 9.93
C ILE A 163 12.51 -10.55 8.77
N LEU A 164 12.68 -9.23 8.92
CA LEU A 164 13.30 -8.39 7.89
C LEU A 164 14.71 -8.85 7.51
N ASN A 165 15.49 -9.31 8.49
CA ASN A 165 16.82 -9.88 8.24
C ASN A 165 16.74 -11.20 7.43
N LEU A 166 15.72 -12.03 7.67
CA LEU A 166 15.48 -13.24 6.90
C LEU A 166 15.07 -12.92 5.46
N LEU A 167 14.10 -12.02 5.27
CA LEU A 167 13.64 -11.59 3.94
C LEU A 167 14.80 -11.06 3.10
N LYS A 168 15.70 -10.29 3.71
CA LYS A 168 16.90 -9.78 3.02
C LYS A 168 17.72 -10.91 2.41
N THR A 169 17.94 -12.01 3.13
CA THR A 169 18.73 -13.14 2.63
C THR A 169 18.02 -13.92 1.52
N SER A 170 16.70 -13.80 1.46
CA SER A 170 15.82 -14.53 0.55
C SER A 170 15.34 -13.70 -0.64
N LEU A 171 15.67 -12.41 -0.71
CA LEU A 171 15.28 -11.52 -1.81
C LEU A 171 15.72 -12.10 -3.17
N PRO A 172 14.79 -12.32 -4.12
CA PRO A 172 15.12 -12.71 -5.49
C PRO A 172 15.82 -11.59 -6.26
N ASN A 173 16.68 -11.95 -7.22
CA ASN A 173 17.45 -10.97 -8.00
C ASN A 173 16.59 -10.14 -8.97
N ASP A 174 15.46 -10.69 -9.40
CA ASP A 174 14.46 -10.06 -10.27
C ASP A 174 13.34 -9.36 -9.49
N ALA A 175 13.45 -9.30 -8.17
CA ALA A 175 12.52 -8.59 -7.31
C ALA A 175 12.81 -7.08 -7.31
N ARG A 176 11.77 -6.27 -7.49
CA ARG A 176 11.78 -4.86 -7.05
C ARG A 176 11.70 -4.78 -5.54
N CYS A 177 10.86 -5.61 -4.93
CA CYS A 177 10.79 -5.78 -3.49
C CYS A 177 10.21 -7.15 -3.09
N LEU A 178 10.42 -7.52 -1.83
CA LEU A 178 9.83 -8.69 -1.18
C LEU A 178 9.13 -8.27 0.11
N VAL A 179 7.84 -8.56 0.21
CA VAL A 179 6.99 -8.19 1.34
C VAL A 179 6.48 -9.43 2.05
N ALA A 180 6.71 -9.51 3.36
CA ALA A 180 6.03 -10.47 4.22
C ALA A 180 4.72 -9.92 4.75
N ILE A 181 3.69 -10.77 4.78
CA ILE A 181 2.38 -10.48 5.34
C ILE A 181 2.13 -11.44 6.50
N THR A 182 1.54 -10.93 7.58
CA THR A 182 1.13 -11.75 8.73
C THR A 182 -0.17 -11.24 9.37
N LEU A 183 -0.82 -12.11 10.15
CA LEU A 183 -1.91 -11.76 11.06
C LEU A 183 -1.48 -11.77 12.54
N HIS A 184 -0.17 -11.76 12.79
CA HIS A 184 0.39 -11.56 14.12
C HIS A 184 0.73 -10.09 14.34
N ASP A 185 0.55 -9.62 15.56
CA ASP A 185 0.83 -8.24 15.93
C ASP A 185 2.35 -7.98 15.96
N LEU A 186 2.78 -6.75 15.67
CA LEU A 186 4.18 -6.40 15.43
C LEU A 186 4.66 -5.25 16.32
N TYR A 187 5.95 -5.26 16.64
CA TYR A 187 6.66 -4.15 17.30
C TYR A 187 8.08 -4.01 16.73
N SER A 188 8.69 -2.83 16.87
CA SER A 188 10.11 -2.62 16.51
C SER A 188 10.99 -2.35 17.74
N ASP A 189 10.54 -1.45 18.61
CA ASP A 189 11.18 -1.07 19.86
C ASP A 189 10.29 -1.41 21.07
N GLU A 190 10.89 -1.55 22.25
CA GLU A 190 10.16 -1.85 23.49
C GLU A 190 9.18 -0.74 23.87
N SER A 191 9.44 0.52 23.49
CA SER A 191 8.52 1.64 23.72
C SER A 191 7.31 1.66 22.81
N ASP A 192 7.32 0.90 21.71
CA ASP A 192 6.21 0.90 20.76
C ASP A 192 4.97 0.27 21.38
N LEU A 193 3.79 0.86 21.15
CA LEU A 193 2.53 0.13 21.36
C LEU A 193 2.37 -0.95 20.28
N PHE A 194 2.58 -0.57 19.03
CA PHE A 194 2.66 -1.47 17.88
C PHE A 194 3.20 -0.72 16.67
N ILE A 195 3.50 -1.48 15.63
CA ILE A 195 3.67 -0.95 14.27
C ILE A 195 2.83 -1.76 13.29
N ALA A 196 2.22 -1.10 12.30
CA ALA A 196 1.50 -1.80 11.23
C ALA A 196 2.47 -2.59 10.32
N GLY A 197 3.72 -2.13 10.25
CA GLY A 197 4.83 -2.83 9.65
C GLY A 197 6.08 -1.98 9.59
N LEU A 198 7.12 -2.52 8.98
CA LEU A 198 8.39 -1.83 8.83
C LEU A 198 9.07 -2.24 7.52
N CYS A 199 9.76 -1.28 6.93
CA CYS A 199 10.52 -1.45 5.70
C CYS A 199 12.02 -1.24 5.96
N TYR A 200 12.87 -2.12 5.40
CA TYR A 200 14.29 -1.85 5.22
C TYR A 200 14.52 -1.31 3.81
N GLY A 201 14.25 -0.01 3.62
CA GLY A 201 14.21 0.67 2.32
C GLY A 201 15.47 0.50 1.45
N ASN A 202 16.66 0.55 2.04
CA ASN A 202 17.93 0.30 1.31
C ASN A 202 18.06 -1.13 0.76
N ARG A 203 17.12 -2.03 1.07
CA ARG A 203 17.19 -3.47 0.80
C ARG A 203 15.90 -4.04 0.23
N SER A 204 14.93 -3.20 -0.12
CA SER A 204 13.69 -3.60 -0.80
C SER A 204 12.92 -4.75 -0.11
N VAL A 205 12.97 -4.82 1.22
CA VAL A 205 12.20 -5.80 1.99
C VAL A 205 11.35 -5.14 3.05
N ALA A 206 10.16 -5.68 3.28
CA ALA A 206 9.28 -5.19 4.33
C ALA A 206 8.43 -6.30 4.94
N ILE A 207 7.85 -6.03 6.10
CA ILE A 207 6.84 -6.87 6.73
C ILE A 207 5.67 -6.01 7.20
N PHE A 208 4.44 -6.47 6.95
CA PHE A 208 3.22 -5.83 7.40
C PHE A 208 2.30 -6.81 8.11
N SER A 209 1.55 -6.30 9.08
CA SER A 209 0.54 -7.03 9.82
C SER A 209 -0.85 -6.45 9.58
N PHE A 210 -1.79 -7.33 9.24
CA PHE A 210 -3.20 -6.97 9.19
C PHE A 210 -3.94 -7.28 10.50
N PHE A 211 -3.23 -7.68 11.56
CA PHE A 211 -3.85 -8.04 12.84
C PHE A 211 -4.77 -6.92 13.35
N ARG A 212 -4.24 -5.71 13.49
CA ARG A 212 -4.99 -4.55 14.01
C ARG A 212 -5.99 -3.94 13.02
N TYR A 213 -6.03 -4.45 11.80
CA TYR A 213 -6.96 -3.99 10.76
C TYR A 213 -8.28 -4.76 10.80
N ASP A 214 -8.35 -5.85 11.58
CA ASP A 214 -9.58 -6.59 11.83
C ASP A 214 -10.62 -5.70 12.56
N PRO A 215 -11.78 -5.42 11.96
CA PRO A 215 -12.79 -4.54 12.54
C PRO A 215 -13.43 -5.08 13.83
N ARG A 216 -13.14 -6.31 14.23
CA ARG A 216 -13.59 -6.88 15.50
C ARG A 216 -12.73 -6.44 16.67
N LEU A 217 -11.50 -6.04 16.43
CA LEU A 217 -10.55 -5.79 17.51
C LEU A 217 -10.73 -4.39 18.05
N GLU A 218 -10.80 -4.30 19.37
CA GLU A 218 -10.58 -3.07 20.13
C GLU A 218 -9.27 -3.21 20.88
N PHE A 219 -8.53 -2.13 20.96
CA PHE A 219 -7.23 -2.07 21.62
C PHE A 219 -7.23 -0.96 22.67
N SER A 220 -6.43 -1.14 23.70
CA SER A 220 -6.08 -0.04 24.61
C SER A 220 -5.15 0.96 23.91
N GLU A 221 -5.35 2.25 24.22
CA GLU A 221 -4.46 3.33 23.80
C GLU A 221 -3.14 3.37 24.60
N GLU A 222 -3.07 2.65 25.73
CA GLU A 222 -1.93 2.71 26.66
C GLU A 222 -1.17 1.38 26.75
N PHE A 223 -1.88 0.25 26.58
CA PHE A 223 -1.31 -1.08 26.80
C PHE A 223 -1.33 -1.89 25.52
N TRP A 224 -0.14 -2.18 24.98
CA TRP A 224 0.02 -2.95 23.73
C TRP A 224 -0.68 -4.31 23.75
N TYR A 225 -0.82 -4.91 24.94
CA TYR A 225 -1.36 -6.24 25.16
C TYR A 225 -2.85 -6.30 25.45
N ASP A 226 -3.49 -5.17 25.75
CA ASP A 226 -4.90 -5.16 26.08
C ASP A 226 -5.73 -5.02 24.81
N TRP A 227 -6.47 -6.07 24.48
CA TRP A 227 -7.34 -6.13 23.32
C TRP A 227 -8.58 -6.99 23.56
N LYS A 228 -9.64 -6.69 22.82
CA LYS A 228 -10.92 -7.41 22.90
C LYS A 228 -11.47 -7.68 21.50
N ILE A 229 -12.06 -8.86 21.30
CA ILE A 229 -12.84 -9.16 20.10
C ILE A 229 -14.31 -8.84 20.36
N LYS A 230 -14.87 -7.94 19.56
CA LYS A 230 -16.33 -7.75 19.47
C LYS A 230 -16.98 -8.99 18.90
N LYS A 231 -18.04 -9.46 19.56
CA LYS A 231 -18.94 -10.51 19.03
C LYS A 231 -19.86 -9.93 17.97
N ILE A 232 -19.30 -9.54 16.82
CA ILE A 232 -20.05 -9.09 15.65
C ILE A 232 -19.69 -10.04 14.50
N LYS A 233 -20.69 -10.64 13.86
CA LYS A 233 -20.52 -11.40 12.62
C LYS A 233 -21.42 -10.78 11.56
N THR A 234 -20.83 -10.05 10.63
CA THR A 234 -21.54 -9.53 9.46
C THR A 234 -20.70 -9.81 8.20
N LYS A 235 -21.38 -10.08 7.08
CA LYS A 235 -20.74 -10.26 5.77
C LYS A 235 -19.90 -9.04 5.36
N LEU A 236 -20.19 -7.86 5.94
CA LEU A 236 -19.45 -6.63 5.71
C LEU A 236 -18.00 -6.67 6.21
N MET A 237 -17.67 -7.60 7.12
CA MET A 237 -16.35 -7.61 7.77
C MET A 237 -15.23 -8.06 6.84
N SER A 238 -15.48 -9.06 5.99
CA SER A 238 -14.52 -9.48 4.96
C SER A 238 -14.27 -8.36 3.95
N THR A 239 -15.31 -7.59 3.62
CA THR A 239 -15.18 -6.40 2.77
C THR A 239 -14.33 -5.32 3.45
N ILE A 240 -14.59 -5.01 4.72
CA ILE A 240 -13.84 -3.99 5.47
C ILE A 240 -12.37 -4.39 5.62
N ILE A 241 -12.07 -5.62 6.06
CA ILE A 241 -10.69 -6.06 6.26
C ILE A 241 -9.93 -6.12 4.93
N LEU A 242 -10.57 -6.55 3.84
CA LEU A 242 -9.94 -6.54 2.51
C LEU A 242 -9.65 -5.11 2.06
N LEU A 243 -10.60 -4.18 2.19
CA LEU A 243 -10.40 -2.77 1.82
C LEU A 243 -9.23 -2.14 2.60
N ARG A 244 -9.22 -2.35 3.91
CA ARG A 244 -8.17 -1.91 4.85
C ARG A 244 -6.81 -2.50 4.48
N SER A 245 -6.76 -3.78 4.14
CA SER A 245 -5.53 -4.47 3.78
C SER A 245 -5.01 -4.04 2.41
N CYS A 246 -5.91 -3.81 1.44
CA CYS A 246 -5.57 -3.24 0.13
C CYS A 246 -4.92 -1.87 0.29
N ARG A 247 -5.48 -1.01 1.15
CA ARG A 247 -4.92 0.30 1.49
C ARG A 247 -3.52 0.18 2.10
N LEU A 248 -3.38 -0.52 3.23
CA LEU A 248 -2.07 -0.66 3.89
C LEU A 248 -1.03 -1.26 2.93
N LEU A 249 -1.35 -2.38 2.28
CA LEU A 249 -0.38 -3.06 1.43
C LEU A 249 0.12 -2.17 0.29
N THR A 250 -0.78 -1.43 -0.37
CA THR A 250 -0.41 -0.55 -1.47
C THR A 250 0.28 0.74 -1.01
N HIS A 251 -0.07 1.29 0.16
CA HIS A 251 0.68 2.37 0.79
C HIS A 251 2.14 1.95 0.99
N GLU A 252 2.34 0.79 1.58
CA GLU A 252 3.65 0.34 1.98
C GLU A 252 4.53 -0.15 0.82
N ILE A 253 3.93 -0.82 -0.18
CA ILE A 253 4.62 -1.08 -1.45
C ILE A 253 4.96 0.24 -2.15
N GLY A 254 4.15 1.30 -2.01
CA GLY A 254 4.47 2.64 -2.47
C GLY A 254 5.82 3.13 -1.94
N HIS A 255 6.04 3.02 -0.62
CA HIS A 255 7.33 3.34 0.00
C HIS A 255 8.47 2.48 -0.56
N LEU A 256 8.24 1.17 -0.74
CA LEU A 256 9.24 0.26 -1.33
C LEU A 256 9.59 0.62 -2.78
N LEU A 257 8.67 1.26 -3.51
CA LEU A 257 8.89 1.78 -4.86
C LEU A 257 9.45 3.22 -4.87
N GLY A 258 9.77 3.77 -3.69
CA GLY A 258 10.41 5.08 -3.51
C GLY A 258 9.43 6.26 -3.47
N ILE A 259 8.14 6.02 -3.30
CA ILE A 259 7.12 7.07 -3.13
C ILE A 259 7.04 7.41 -1.64
N ASP A 260 7.49 8.60 -1.25
CA ASP A 260 7.37 9.06 0.16
C ASP A 260 5.92 9.49 0.47
N HIS A 261 5.68 9.78 1.75
CA HIS A 261 4.42 10.39 2.18
C HIS A 261 4.06 11.66 1.37
N CYS A 262 2.76 11.80 1.13
CA CYS A 262 2.17 12.86 0.36
C CYS A 262 1.50 13.90 1.26
N ILE A 263 1.74 15.18 0.95
CA ILE A 263 1.16 16.32 1.69
C ILE A 263 0.35 17.26 0.78
N TYR A 264 0.09 16.86 -0.46
CA TYR A 264 -0.50 17.75 -1.48
C TYR A 264 -2.00 17.57 -1.63
N TYR A 265 -2.50 16.36 -1.41
CA TYR A 265 -3.90 15.95 -1.55
C TYR A 265 -4.26 14.96 -0.45
N ALA A 266 -5.56 14.69 -0.29
CA ALA A 266 -5.98 13.42 0.28
C ALA A 266 -5.52 12.30 -0.66
N CYS A 267 -4.61 11.45 -0.20
CA CYS A 267 -3.90 10.46 -0.99
C CYS A 267 -3.72 9.19 -0.16
N LEU A 268 -3.68 8.04 -0.83
CA LEU A 268 -3.23 6.78 -0.21
C LEU A 268 -1.89 6.93 0.53
N MET A 269 -0.99 7.78 0.04
CA MET A 269 0.34 7.98 0.63
C MET A 269 0.34 9.04 1.75
N ASN A 270 -0.79 9.46 2.32
CA ASN A 270 -0.73 10.35 3.48
C ASN A 270 -0.15 9.61 4.69
N GLY A 271 0.66 10.27 5.53
CA GLY A 271 1.13 9.65 6.77
C GLY A 271 -0.01 9.46 7.78
N SER A 272 0.09 8.44 8.61
CA SER A 272 -0.91 8.09 9.65
C SER A 272 -0.23 7.96 11.01
N GLY A 273 -0.78 8.62 12.03
CA GLY A 273 -0.36 8.51 13.43
C GLY A 273 -1.11 7.42 14.20
N HIS A 274 -2.32 7.06 13.76
CA HIS A 274 -3.13 6.00 14.35
C HIS A 274 -4.05 5.33 13.31
N LEU A 275 -4.75 4.28 13.73
CA LEU A 275 -5.54 3.42 12.84
C LEU A 275 -6.73 4.14 12.22
N GLU A 276 -7.44 4.98 12.96
CA GLU A 276 -8.61 5.70 12.45
C GLU A 276 -8.20 6.75 11.41
N GLU A 277 -7.05 7.40 11.59
CA GLU A 277 -6.48 8.29 10.56
C GLU A 277 -6.19 7.48 9.29
N ASP A 278 -5.51 6.32 9.40
CA ASP A 278 -5.23 5.42 8.28
C ASP A 278 -6.51 4.95 7.57
N PHE A 279 -7.53 4.52 8.33
CA PHE A 279 -8.78 4.03 7.78
C PHE A 279 -9.57 5.11 7.03
N SER A 280 -9.38 6.38 7.40
CA SER A 280 -10.02 7.52 6.74
C SER A 280 -9.36 7.89 5.40
N GLN A 281 -8.16 7.39 5.13
CA GLN A 281 -7.42 7.78 3.94
C GLN A 281 -8.04 7.21 2.65
N PRO A 282 -7.88 7.90 1.52
CA PRO A 282 -8.31 7.39 0.22
C PRO A 282 -7.60 6.09 -0.16
N LEU A 283 -8.30 5.21 -0.88
CA LEU A 283 -7.70 3.98 -1.40
C LEU A 283 -6.72 4.23 -2.58
N PHE A 284 -6.79 5.41 -3.23
CA PHE A 284 -6.08 5.68 -4.48
C PHE A 284 -5.07 6.83 -4.38
N LEU A 285 -4.03 6.78 -5.21
CA LEU A 285 -3.03 7.83 -5.35
C LEU A 285 -3.63 9.13 -5.89
N CYS A 286 -3.10 10.25 -5.42
CA CYS A 286 -3.35 11.57 -5.98
C CYS A 286 -2.58 11.77 -7.31
N PRO A 287 -2.83 12.84 -8.09
CA PRO A 287 -2.17 13.06 -9.38
C PRO A 287 -0.64 13.08 -9.30
N ILE A 288 -0.07 13.59 -8.21
CA ILE A 288 1.39 13.66 -8.03
C ILE A 288 1.98 12.26 -7.88
N ASP A 289 1.45 11.46 -6.97
CA ASP A 289 1.98 10.10 -6.73
C ASP A 289 1.59 9.13 -7.85
N LEU A 290 0.45 9.37 -8.50
CA LEU A 290 0.06 8.65 -9.70
C LEU A 290 1.06 8.92 -10.85
N ARG A 291 1.57 10.15 -11.00
CA ARG A 291 2.65 10.48 -11.94
C ARG A 291 3.94 9.72 -11.62
N LYS A 292 4.30 9.64 -10.33
CA LYS A 292 5.48 8.87 -9.87
C LYS A 292 5.32 7.39 -10.21
N LEU A 293 4.13 6.83 -9.99
CA LEU A 293 3.85 5.44 -10.36
C LEU A 293 3.90 5.22 -11.87
N LEU A 294 3.32 6.14 -12.66
CA LEU A 294 3.36 6.08 -14.13
C LEU A 294 4.81 5.99 -14.65
N GLN A 295 5.73 6.73 -14.04
CA GLN A 295 7.15 6.69 -14.38
C GLN A 295 7.76 5.27 -14.25
N LEU A 296 7.25 4.45 -13.33
CA LEU A 296 7.81 3.14 -13.01
C LEU A 296 7.29 2.00 -13.89
N THR A 297 6.06 2.14 -14.41
CA THR A 297 5.34 1.02 -15.05
C THR A 297 4.64 1.38 -16.36
N ASN A 298 4.56 2.67 -16.71
CA ASN A 298 4.07 3.18 -18.00
C ASN A 298 2.72 2.54 -18.46
N PHE A 299 1.75 2.49 -17.55
CA PHE A 299 0.40 1.96 -17.80
C PHE A 299 -0.54 2.99 -18.44
N ASP A 300 -1.68 2.51 -18.94
CA ASP A 300 -2.80 3.33 -19.36
C ASP A 300 -3.74 3.66 -18.17
N PHE A 301 -4.10 4.94 -18.02
CA PHE A 301 -4.92 5.39 -16.90
C PHE A 301 -6.34 4.83 -16.91
N ILE A 302 -6.97 4.80 -18.09
CA ILE A 302 -8.36 4.39 -18.24
C ILE A 302 -8.44 2.89 -18.00
N GLU A 303 -7.58 2.11 -18.66
CA GLU A 303 -7.53 0.65 -18.48
C GLU A 303 -7.30 0.28 -17.01
N ARG A 304 -6.33 0.92 -16.35
CA ARG A 304 -6.05 0.70 -14.93
C ARG A 304 -7.25 1.04 -14.05
N TYR A 305 -7.91 2.18 -14.28
CA TYR A 305 -9.05 2.59 -13.47
C TYR A 305 -10.29 1.72 -13.71
N GLU A 306 -10.49 1.22 -14.93
CA GLU A 306 -11.54 0.24 -15.25
C GLU A 306 -11.29 -1.08 -14.52
N GLN A 307 -10.07 -1.61 -14.56
CA GLN A 307 -9.71 -2.82 -13.81
C GLN A 307 -9.89 -2.67 -12.29
N LEU A 308 -9.53 -1.50 -11.74
CA LEU A 308 -9.76 -1.19 -10.33
C LEU A 308 -11.25 -1.02 -10.01
N LEU A 309 -12.04 -0.47 -10.95
CA LEU A 309 -13.48 -0.31 -10.79
C LEU A 309 -14.17 -1.68 -10.73
N ASP A 310 -13.82 -2.59 -11.64
CA ASP A 310 -14.34 -3.96 -11.64
C ASP A 310 -14.04 -4.67 -10.32
N PHE A 311 -12.79 -4.56 -9.85
CA PHE A 311 -12.42 -5.08 -8.53
C PHE A 311 -13.26 -4.47 -7.40
N CYS A 312 -13.46 -3.15 -7.39
CA CYS A 312 -14.26 -2.48 -6.37
C CYS A 312 -15.74 -2.90 -6.42
N ILE A 313 -16.31 -3.11 -7.61
CA ILE A 313 -17.68 -3.61 -7.80
C ILE A 313 -17.82 -5.01 -7.22
N GLU A 314 -16.92 -5.91 -7.58
CA GLU A 314 -16.93 -7.31 -7.13
C GLU A 314 -16.81 -7.43 -5.60
N ASN A 315 -16.04 -6.54 -4.95
CA ASN A 315 -15.86 -6.54 -3.49
C ASN A 315 -16.79 -5.56 -2.73
N GLN A 316 -17.67 -4.84 -3.44
CA GLN A 316 -18.65 -3.90 -2.87
C GLN A 316 -18.04 -2.68 -2.15
N PHE A 317 -16.96 -2.12 -2.67
CA PHE A 317 -16.29 -0.91 -2.18
C PHE A 317 -17.03 0.35 -2.68
N LYS A 318 -18.19 0.64 -2.08
CA LYS A 318 -19.17 1.61 -2.62
C LYS A 318 -18.61 3.00 -2.85
N ASP A 319 -17.82 3.52 -1.91
CA ASP A 319 -17.28 4.88 -1.99
C ASP A 319 -16.24 4.96 -3.10
N GLU A 320 -15.40 3.94 -3.20
CA GLU A 320 -14.36 3.80 -4.21
C GLU A 320 -14.94 3.64 -5.63
N ILE A 321 -16.03 2.87 -5.78
CA ILE A 321 -16.77 2.73 -7.05
C ILE A 321 -17.20 4.10 -7.58
N ASN A 322 -17.80 4.93 -6.72
CA ASN A 322 -18.30 6.25 -7.11
C ASN A 322 -17.16 7.17 -7.55
N ILE A 323 -16.05 7.15 -6.81
CA ILE A 323 -14.84 7.93 -7.13
C ILE A 323 -14.27 7.50 -8.49
N LEU A 324 -14.12 6.20 -8.73
CA LEU A 324 -13.56 5.68 -9.98
C LEU A 324 -14.46 5.98 -11.18
N LYS A 325 -15.78 5.77 -11.08
CA LYS A 325 -16.73 6.08 -12.16
C LYS A 325 -16.60 7.54 -12.62
N LYS A 326 -16.63 8.47 -11.66
CA LYS A 326 -16.49 9.91 -11.94
C LYS A 326 -15.15 10.21 -12.63
N ARG A 327 -14.05 9.63 -12.15
CA ARG A 327 -12.72 9.87 -12.73
C ARG A 327 -12.58 9.28 -14.13
N ILE A 328 -13.10 8.09 -14.38
CA ILE A 328 -13.09 7.44 -15.70
C ILE A 328 -13.90 8.27 -16.70
N GLU A 329 -15.05 8.79 -16.30
CA GLU A 329 -15.87 9.67 -17.14
C GLU A 329 -15.11 10.93 -17.55
N ILE A 330 -14.47 11.61 -16.59
CA ILE A 330 -13.62 12.78 -16.87
C ILE A 330 -12.50 12.40 -17.87
N LEU A 331 -11.80 11.28 -17.62
CA LEU A 331 -10.70 10.83 -18.48
C LEU A 331 -11.15 10.51 -19.91
N LYS A 332 -12.33 9.87 -20.09
CA LYS A 332 -12.87 9.53 -21.41
C LYS A 332 -13.34 10.75 -22.20
N ASN A 333 -13.79 11.80 -21.50
CA ASN A 333 -14.23 13.04 -22.13
C ASN A 333 -13.07 14.01 -22.44
N ASP A 334 -11.90 13.77 -21.86
CA ASP A 334 -10.73 14.61 -22.00
C ASP A 334 -9.95 14.31 -23.29
N LYS A 335 -10.19 15.14 -24.31
CA LYS A 335 -9.50 15.06 -25.61
C LYS A 335 -8.02 15.48 -25.55
N THR A 336 -7.55 16.01 -24.43
CA THR A 336 -6.20 16.60 -24.30
C THR A 336 -5.17 15.64 -23.71
N MET A 337 -5.58 14.49 -23.20
CA MET A 337 -4.65 13.49 -22.68
C MET A 337 -3.86 12.81 -23.79
N ILE A 338 -2.54 12.77 -23.61
CA ILE A 338 -1.61 12.09 -24.50
C ILE A 338 -1.88 10.59 -24.44
N GLN A 339 -2.32 10.03 -25.57
CA GLN A 339 -2.32 8.60 -25.84
C GLN A 339 -0.93 8.03 -25.54
N THR A 340 -0.83 7.12 -24.57
CA THR A 340 0.41 6.39 -24.27
C THR A 340 0.89 5.63 -25.52
N LYS A 341 2.18 5.30 -25.62
CA LYS A 341 2.77 4.58 -26.78
C LYS A 341 1.96 3.33 -27.18
N LYS A 342 1.31 2.65 -26.22
CA LYS A 342 0.43 1.49 -26.46
C LYS A 342 -0.83 1.84 -27.27
N ASN A 343 -1.42 3.01 -27.05
CA ASN A 343 -2.61 3.45 -27.79
C ASN A 343 -2.29 3.92 -29.21
N LYS A 344 -1.05 4.35 -29.50
CA LYS A 344 -0.63 4.64 -30.88
C LYS A 344 -0.58 3.38 -31.74
N ASP A 345 -0.12 2.26 -31.18
CA ASP A 345 -0.09 0.99 -31.90
C ASP A 345 -1.51 0.44 -32.10
N PHE A 346 -2.41 0.62 -31.12
CA PHE A 346 -3.81 0.22 -31.24
C PHE A 346 -4.62 1.08 -32.22
N ASP A 347 -4.46 2.40 -32.21
CA ASP A 347 -5.10 3.30 -33.19
C ASP A 347 -4.55 3.08 -34.61
N TYR A 348 -3.26 2.75 -34.75
CA TYR A 348 -2.69 2.37 -36.03
C TYR A 348 -3.29 1.05 -36.56
N GLU A 349 -3.47 0.04 -35.70
CA GLU A 349 -4.12 -1.22 -36.06
C GLU A 349 -5.62 -1.06 -36.39
N LEU A 350 -6.35 -0.21 -35.65
CA LEU A 350 -7.75 0.11 -35.93
C LEU A 350 -7.92 0.88 -37.24
N GLN A 351 -7.04 1.83 -37.54
CA GLN A 351 -7.02 2.55 -38.82
C GLN A 351 -6.64 1.63 -39.99
N GLN A 352 -5.73 0.67 -39.79
CA GLN A 352 -5.39 -0.36 -40.78
C GLN A 352 -6.57 -1.33 -41.03
N LYS A 353 -7.26 -1.79 -39.99
CA LYS A 353 -8.47 -2.62 -40.11
C LYS A 353 -9.62 -1.89 -40.81
N SER A 354 -9.85 -0.63 -40.45
CA SER A 354 -10.84 0.25 -41.10
C SER A 354 -10.54 0.45 -42.59
N LYS A 355 -9.27 0.67 -42.97
CA LYS A 355 -8.86 0.83 -44.38
C LYS A 355 -8.98 -0.48 -45.18
N ARG A 356 -8.79 -1.64 -44.54
CA ARG A 356 -8.98 -2.96 -45.17
C ARG A 356 -10.45 -3.31 -45.38
N LEU A 357 -11.34 -2.88 -44.48
CA LEU A 357 -12.79 -3.09 -44.58
C LEU A 357 -13.48 -2.15 -45.58
N LYS A 358 -12.88 -1.00 -45.92
CA LYS A 358 -13.37 -0.09 -46.97
C LYS A 358 -12.83 -0.41 -48.38
N LYS A 359 -11.98 -1.43 -48.50
CA LYS A 359 -11.38 -1.90 -49.77
C LYS A 359 -11.84 -3.30 -50.20
N LYS A 360 -12.77 -3.90 -49.44
CA LYS A 360 -13.62 -5.01 -49.87
C LYS A 360 -15.02 -4.46 -50.03
#